data_AF-A0A657PZ18-F1
#
_entry.id   AF-A0A657PZ18-F1
#
_cell.length_a   1.000
_cell.length_b   1.000
_cell.length_c   1.000
_cell.angle_alpha   90.00
_cell.angle_beta   90.00
_cell.angle_gamma   90.00
#
_symmetry.space_group_name_H-M   'P 1'
#
loop_
_entity.id
_entity.type
_entity.pdbx_description
1 polymer ?
#
loop_
_entity_poly.entity_id
_entity_poly.type
_entity_poly.pdbx_seq_one_letter_code
_entity_poly.pdbx_strand_id
1 'polypeptide(L)'
;MSADEANSEANPERRRFFRIDDAVSLTYDLVPSDQLQARLERMQGDQERDFTVMSDIAAVTQEMAGIVHKLELDEPDIAKYLKALDRKINILGRAFLLHSGQISPHQAHAVNLSASGMAFEAADAFAPGDLLELRLVLMGSFTGILILARVVECCEITQTTEGDRYALRVDFTHLRDTDRDILISHIVRRQSDQLRRRREALEEAEDQVETSPELPG
;
A
#
# COMPACT_ATOMS: atom_id res chain seq x y z
N MET A 1 1.90 -4.12 44.66
CA MET A 1 0.75 -3.23 44.40
C MET A 1 1.33 -1.83 44.21
N SER A 2 1.33 -1.21 43.04
CA SER A 2 0.86 -1.61 41.73
C SER A 2 1.67 -0.83 40.70
N ALA A 3 2.03 -1.50 39.62
CA ALA A 3 2.48 -0.89 38.38
C ALA A 3 1.21 -0.52 37.60
N ASP A 4 0.98 0.76 37.39
CA ASP A 4 0.08 1.28 36.36
C ASP A 4 0.32 2.80 36.30
N GLU A 5 1.07 3.24 35.30
CA GLU A 5 1.24 4.63 34.79
C GLU A 5 2.60 4.76 34.08
N ALA A 6 2.90 3.84 33.16
CA ALA A 6 3.90 4.10 32.13
C ALA A 6 3.18 4.70 30.93
N ASN A 7 3.07 6.02 30.99
CA ASN A 7 2.51 6.94 30.02
C ASN A 7 2.88 6.57 28.57
N SER A 8 1.87 6.23 27.78
CA SER A 8 1.92 6.15 26.32
C SER A 8 2.04 7.56 25.75
N GLU A 9 3.27 8.10 25.69
CA GLU A 9 3.56 9.30 24.92
C GLU A 9 3.54 8.98 23.43
N ALA A 10 2.33 8.88 22.89
CA ALA A 10 2.08 8.87 21.45
C ALA A 10 2.56 10.19 20.85
N ASN A 11 3.76 10.20 20.25
CA ASN A 11 4.31 11.34 19.52
C ASN A 11 3.24 11.91 18.54
N PRO A 12 2.78 13.16 18.73
CA PRO A 12 1.67 13.75 17.98
C PRO A 12 1.96 13.95 16.48
N GLU A 13 3.22 13.89 16.05
CA GLU A 13 3.58 13.91 14.63
C GLU A 13 3.10 12.63 13.89
N ARG A 14 2.96 11.51 14.60
CA ARG A 14 2.53 10.20 14.05
C ARG A 14 1.04 10.13 13.69
N ARG A 15 0.25 11.16 14.05
CA ARG A 15 -1.19 11.27 13.72
C ARG A 15 -1.49 12.20 12.53
N ARG A 16 -0.46 12.68 11.83
CA ARG A 16 -0.65 13.59 10.67
C ARG A 16 -1.00 12.88 9.38
N PHE A 17 -0.70 11.59 9.25
CA PHE A 17 -0.97 10.84 8.02
C PHE A 17 -2.25 10.04 8.12
N PHE A 18 -3.05 10.12 7.05
CA PHE A 18 -4.25 9.33 6.87
C PHE A 18 -3.90 7.84 6.75
N ARG A 19 -4.79 6.98 7.25
CA ARG A 19 -4.64 5.52 7.25
C ARG A 19 -5.80 4.88 6.51
N ILE A 20 -5.50 3.83 5.75
CA ILE A 20 -6.49 2.99 5.07
C ILE A 20 -6.29 1.54 5.46
N ASP A 21 -7.39 0.80 5.52
CA ASP A 21 -7.32 -0.66 5.42
C ASP A 21 -7.25 -1.02 3.94
N ASP A 22 -6.25 -1.84 3.58
CA ASP A 22 -6.01 -2.24 2.20
C ASP A 22 -5.56 -3.70 2.09
N ALA A 23 -5.56 -4.22 0.87
CA ALA A 23 -5.03 -5.53 0.54
C ALA A 23 -3.86 -5.37 -0.43
N VAL A 24 -2.69 -5.84 -0.02
CA VAL A 24 -1.42 -5.67 -0.76
C VAL A 24 -0.68 -6.99 -0.83
N SER A 25 0.16 -7.19 -1.85
CA SER A 25 1.09 -8.31 -1.82
C SER A 25 2.36 -7.86 -1.12
N LEU A 26 2.84 -8.63 -0.15
CA LEU A 26 3.89 -8.22 0.76
C LEU A 26 4.85 -9.36 1.02
N THR A 27 6.14 -9.10 0.84
CA THR A 27 7.22 -9.90 1.43
C THR A 27 8.07 -9.01 2.32
N TYR A 28 8.66 -9.61 3.35
CA TYR A 28 9.49 -8.90 4.31
C TYR A 28 10.65 -9.77 4.75
N ASP A 29 11.84 -9.17 4.87
CA ASP A 29 13.05 -9.83 5.33
C ASP A 29 13.78 -8.96 6.36
N LEU A 30 14.34 -9.61 7.40
CA LEU A 30 15.22 -8.92 8.35
C LEU A 30 16.48 -8.41 7.62
N VAL A 31 16.87 -7.18 7.93
CA VAL A 31 18.09 -6.56 7.42
C VAL A 31 19.14 -6.51 8.53
N PRO A 32 20.16 -7.39 8.48
CA PRO A 32 21.31 -7.31 9.37
C PRO A 32 22.00 -5.95 9.27
N SER A 33 22.52 -5.45 10.39
CA SER A 33 23.09 -4.10 10.47
C SER A 33 24.29 -3.89 9.53
N ASP A 34 25.05 -4.95 9.25
CA ASP A 34 26.18 -4.97 8.31
C ASP A 34 25.74 -4.92 6.83
N GLN A 35 24.49 -5.24 6.54
CA GLN A 35 23.93 -5.24 5.18
C GLN A 35 23.13 -3.98 4.83
N LEU A 36 22.88 -3.10 5.81
CA LEU A 36 22.07 -1.89 5.62
C LEU A 36 22.58 -1.01 4.47
N GLN A 37 23.88 -0.76 4.43
CA GLN A 37 24.47 0.10 3.41
C GLN A 37 24.29 -0.49 1.99
N ALA A 38 24.53 -1.79 1.84
CA ALA A 38 24.34 -2.48 0.57
C ALA A 38 22.86 -2.47 0.13
N ARG A 39 21.92 -2.55 1.07
CA ARG A 39 20.48 -2.48 0.79
C ARG A 39 20.08 -1.08 0.31
N LEU A 40 20.58 -0.03 0.96
CA LEU A 40 20.35 1.36 0.54
C LEU A 40 20.90 1.64 -0.86
N GLU A 41 22.10 1.16 -1.16
CA GLU A 41 22.71 1.29 -2.49
C GLU A 41 21.89 0.56 -3.56
N ARG A 42 21.37 -0.63 -3.26
CA ARG A 42 20.47 -1.37 -4.16
C ARG A 42 19.15 -0.64 -4.42
N MET A 43 18.55 -0.04 -3.40
CA MET A 43 17.31 0.74 -3.54
C MET A 43 17.49 1.96 -4.45
N GLN A 44 18.68 2.59 -4.42
CA GLN A 44 18.97 3.77 -5.24
C GLN A 44 19.51 3.43 -6.62
N GLY A 45 20.10 2.24 -6.77
CA GLY A 45 20.69 1.75 -8.01
C GLY A 45 19.71 1.06 -8.96
N ASP A 46 20.26 0.54 -10.06
CA ASP A 46 19.49 -0.09 -11.14
C ASP A 46 19.06 -1.53 -10.81
N GLN A 47 19.60 -2.13 -9.74
CA GLN A 47 19.44 -3.56 -9.46
C GLN A 47 18.00 -3.96 -9.07
N GLU A 48 17.22 -3.02 -8.54
CA GLU A 48 15.83 -3.24 -8.13
C GLU A 48 14.81 -2.58 -9.08
N ARG A 49 15.25 -2.16 -10.27
CA ARG A 49 14.37 -1.54 -11.28
C ARG A 49 13.28 -2.47 -11.76
N ASP A 50 13.55 -3.77 -11.81
CA ASP A 50 12.55 -4.72 -12.30
C ASP A 50 11.29 -4.74 -11.43
N PHE A 51 11.48 -4.56 -10.13
CA PHE A 51 10.39 -4.48 -9.16
C PHE A 51 9.67 -3.13 -9.20
N THR A 52 10.46 -2.06 -9.32
CA THR A 52 10.00 -0.69 -9.18
C THR A 52 9.57 -0.04 -10.48
N VAL A 53 9.76 -0.69 -11.65
CA VAL A 53 9.41 -0.16 -12.98
C VAL A 53 7.98 0.37 -13.07
N MET A 54 7.03 -0.29 -12.40
CA MET A 54 5.63 0.12 -12.41
C MET A 54 5.38 1.41 -11.61
N SER A 55 6.23 1.74 -10.64
CA SER A 55 6.20 3.03 -9.95
C SER A 55 6.74 4.15 -10.85
N ASP A 56 7.80 3.88 -11.61
CA ASP A 56 8.39 4.83 -12.55
C ASP A 56 7.41 5.12 -13.71
N ILE A 57 6.76 4.08 -14.26
CA ILE A 57 5.69 4.24 -15.26
C ILE A 57 4.55 5.10 -14.68
N ALA A 58 4.11 4.81 -13.45
CA ALA A 58 3.04 5.56 -12.82
C ALA A 58 3.41 7.03 -12.59
N ALA A 59 4.66 7.33 -12.24
CA ALA A 59 5.14 8.70 -12.07
C ALA A 59 5.10 9.47 -13.38
N VAL A 60 5.54 8.85 -14.49
CA VAL A 60 5.42 9.44 -15.83
C VAL A 60 3.95 9.65 -16.21
N THR A 61 3.07 8.69 -15.94
CA THR A 61 1.62 8.84 -16.18
C THR A 61 1.04 10.02 -15.39
N GLN A 62 1.49 10.26 -14.15
CA GLN A 62 1.06 11.40 -13.34
C GLN A 62 1.54 12.74 -13.91
N GLU A 63 2.80 12.83 -14.34
CA GLU A 63 3.35 14.02 -14.98
C GLU A 63 2.56 14.39 -16.26
N MET A 64 2.19 13.39 -17.04
CA MET A 64 1.49 13.58 -18.31
C MET A 64 -0.02 13.84 -18.16
N ALA A 65 -0.60 13.63 -16.99
CA ALA A 65 -2.05 13.69 -16.76
C ALA A 65 -2.66 15.04 -17.18
N GLY A 66 -1.98 16.15 -16.87
CA GLY A 66 -2.44 17.49 -17.22
C GLY A 66 -2.45 17.76 -18.74
N ILE A 67 -1.50 17.19 -19.47
CA ILE A 67 -1.43 17.31 -20.94
C ILE A 67 -2.55 16.49 -21.58
N VAL A 68 -2.74 15.25 -21.12
CA VAL A 68 -3.82 14.38 -21.61
C VAL A 68 -5.18 15.04 -21.36
N HIS A 69 -5.39 15.65 -20.20
CA HIS A 69 -6.64 16.33 -19.89
C HIS A 69 -6.95 17.52 -20.84
N LYS A 70 -5.93 18.31 -21.21
CA LYS A 70 -6.10 19.37 -22.21
C LYS A 70 -6.45 18.80 -23.59
N LEU A 71 -5.75 17.74 -24.01
CA LEU A 71 -6.03 17.06 -25.28
C LEU A 71 -7.44 16.46 -25.33
N GLU A 72 -8.02 16.03 -24.21
CA GLU A 72 -9.40 15.53 -24.19
C GLU A 72 -10.43 16.60 -24.57
N LEU A 73 -10.13 17.88 -24.28
CA LEU A 73 -11.00 19.01 -24.60
C LEU A 73 -10.83 19.43 -26.06
N ASP A 74 -9.58 19.50 -26.53
CA ASP A 74 -9.26 20.04 -27.86
C ASP A 74 -9.30 18.97 -28.97
N GLU A 75 -8.76 17.78 -28.70
CA GLU A 75 -8.49 16.71 -29.69
C GLU A 75 -8.80 15.31 -29.11
N PRO A 76 -10.09 14.95 -28.96
CA PRO A 76 -10.51 13.79 -28.18
C PRO A 76 -10.02 12.44 -28.76
N ASP A 77 -9.87 12.33 -30.08
CA ASP A 77 -9.37 11.12 -30.72
C ASP A 77 -7.88 10.88 -30.45
N ILE A 78 -7.08 11.95 -30.40
CA ILE A 78 -5.66 11.88 -30.04
C ILE A 78 -5.54 11.48 -28.56
N ALA A 79 -6.31 12.11 -27.67
CA ALA A 79 -6.32 11.76 -26.25
C ALA A 79 -6.70 10.28 -26.03
N LYS A 80 -7.72 9.79 -26.74
CA LYS A 80 -8.14 8.39 -26.69
C LYS A 80 -7.04 7.44 -27.14
N TYR A 81 -6.32 7.77 -28.21
CA TYR A 81 -5.19 6.98 -28.70
C TYR A 81 -4.03 6.95 -27.68
N LEU A 82 -3.67 8.09 -27.11
CA LEU A 82 -2.60 8.17 -26.09
C LEU A 82 -2.96 7.38 -24.83
N LYS A 83 -4.20 7.47 -24.35
CA LYS A 83 -4.69 6.63 -23.24
C LYS A 83 -4.62 5.13 -23.57
N ALA A 84 -4.87 4.75 -24.82
CA ALA A 84 -4.74 3.35 -25.23
C ALA A 84 -3.26 2.89 -25.25
N LEU A 85 -2.32 3.77 -25.62
CA LEU A 85 -0.88 3.49 -25.51
C LEU A 85 -0.43 3.37 -24.05
N ASP A 86 -0.83 4.29 -23.18
CA ASP A 86 -0.55 4.23 -21.73
C ASP A 86 -1.07 2.90 -21.15
N ARG A 87 -2.29 2.49 -21.52
CA ARG A 87 -2.83 1.19 -21.11
C ARG A 87 -2.00 0.01 -21.61
N LYS A 88 -1.52 0.02 -22.86
CA LYS A 88 -0.65 -1.03 -23.39
C LYS A 88 0.67 -1.12 -22.63
N ILE A 89 1.29 0.02 -22.34
CA ILE A 89 2.53 0.10 -21.56
C ILE A 89 2.30 -0.47 -20.16
N ASN A 90 1.22 -0.08 -19.49
CA ASN A 90 0.84 -0.63 -18.19
C ASN A 90 0.63 -2.15 -18.23
N ILE A 91 0.01 -2.69 -19.28
CA ILE A 91 -0.16 -4.16 -19.43
C ILE A 91 1.21 -4.85 -19.56
N LEU A 92 2.13 -4.30 -20.34
CA LEU A 92 3.47 -4.86 -20.50
C LEU A 92 4.28 -4.78 -19.21
N GLY A 93 4.26 -3.64 -18.52
CA GLY A 93 4.95 -3.47 -17.24
C GLY A 93 4.41 -4.43 -16.16
N ARG A 94 3.09 -4.66 -16.13
CA ARG A 94 2.48 -5.68 -15.26
C ARG A 94 2.97 -7.09 -15.59
N ALA A 95 2.94 -7.47 -16.86
CA ALA A 95 3.40 -8.79 -17.28
C ALA A 95 4.88 -9.01 -16.90
N PHE A 96 5.70 -7.97 -17.02
CA PHE A 96 7.10 -8.01 -16.60
C PHE A 96 7.26 -8.19 -15.09
N LEU A 97 6.56 -7.39 -14.27
CA LEU A 97 6.61 -7.51 -12.81
C LEU A 97 6.17 -8.91 -12.34
N LEU A 98 5.10 -9.45 -12.93
CA LEU A 98 4.62 -10.80 -12.64
C LEU A 98 5.64 -11.89 -13.01
N HIS A 99 6.38 -11.70 -14.10
CA HIS A 99 7.39 -12.65 -14.55
C HIS A 99 8.69 -12.60 -13.74
N SER A 100 8.99 -11.47 -13.07
CA SER A 100 10.19 -11.32 -12.25
C SER A 100 10.28 -12.31 -11.08
N GLY A 101 9.16 -12.94 -10.70
CA GLY A 101 9.10 -13.92 -9.62
C GLY A 101 9.38 -13.34 -8.23
N GLN A 102 9.55 -12.03 -8.11
CA GLN A 102 9.93 -11.40 -6.85
C GLN A 102 8.79 -11.38 -5.82
N ILE A 103 7.54 -11.47 -6.27
CA ILE A 103 6.35 -11.49 -5.43
C ILE A 103 5.29 -12.40 -6.06
N SER A 104 4.49 -13.07 -5.22
CA SER A 104 3.27 -13.78 -5.64
C SER A 104 2.04 -12.89 -5.43
N PRO A 105 1.48 -12.26 -6.48
CA PRO A 105 0.35 -11.35 -6.34
C PRO A 105 -0.95 -12.05 -5.96
N HIS A 106 -0.96 -13.38 -5.92
CA HIS A 106 -2.09 -14.17 -5.43
C HIS A 106 -2.16 -14.22 -3.90
N GLN A 107 -1.10 -13.82 -3.21
CA GLN A 107 -1.09 -13.68 -1.75
C GLN A 107 -1.25 -12.21 -1.39
N ALA A 108 -2.51 -11.82 -1.20
CA ALA A 108 -2.86 -10.51 -0.67
C ALA A 108 -2.94 -10.58 0.85
N HIS A 109 -2.22 -9.68 1.51
CA HIS A 109 -2.21 -9.49 2.94
C HIS A 109 -3.09 -8.29 3.29
N ALA A 110 -3.96 -8.45 4.29
CA ALA A 110 -4.69 -7.34 4.87
C ALA A 110 -3.71 -6.47 5.67
N VAL A 111 -3.70 -5.17 5.39
CA VAL A 111 -2.78 -4.22 6.00
C VAL A 111 -3.50 -2.94 6.38
N ASN A 112 -3.02 -2.28 7.44
CA ASN A 112 -3.36 -0.89 7.71
C ASN A 112 -2.19 -0.02 7.25
N LEU A 113 -2.41 0.79 6.22
CA LEU A 113 -1.35 1.48 5.48
C LEU A 113 -1.47 3.00 5.62
N SER A 114 -0.33 3.67 5.77
CA SER A 114 -0.18 5.13 5.76
C SER A 114 1.05 5.55 4.95
N ALA A 115 1.22 6.86 4.75
CA ALA A 115 2.40 7.40 4.07
C ALA A 115 3.73 7.23 4.85
N SER A 116 3.67 6.89 6.14
CA SER A 116 4.85 6.80 7.02
C SER A 116 5.07 5.43 7.63
N GLY A 117 4.22 4.45 7.35
CA GLY A 117 4.29 3.14 8.01
C GLY A 117 3.08 2.29 7.71
N MET A 118 3.13 1.05 8.20
CA MET A 118 2.04 0.10 8.06
C MET A 118 1.96 -0.86 9.24
N ALA A 119 0.80 -1.50 9.39
CA ALA A 119 0.63 -2.65 10.26
C ALA A 119 0.10 -3.84 9.45
N PHE A 120 0.62 -5.03 9.74
CA PHE A 120 0.27 -6.27 9.07
C PHE A 120 0.54 -7.49 9.97
N GLU A 121 0.00 -8.63 9.59
CA GLU A 121 0.27 -9.90 10.27
C GLU A 121 1.53 -10.57 9.70
N ALA A 122 2.45 -10.94 10.59
CA ALA A 122 3.69 -11.64 10.27
C ALA A 122 3.67 -13.07 10.83
N ALA A 123 4.37 -13.97 10.14
CA ALA A 123 4.62 -15.34 10.61
C ALA A 123 5.75 -15.41 11.66
N ASP A 124 6.65 -14.42 11.67
CA ASP A 124 7.83 -14.40 12.52
C ASP A 124 7.75 -13.29 13.57
N ALA A 125 8.35 -13.55 14.73
CA ALA A 125 8.57 -12.54 15.76
C ALA A 125 9.76 -11.64 15.40
N PHE A 126 9.62 -10.34 15.67
CA PHE A 126 10.68 -9.34 15.49
C PHE A 126 10.80 -8.48 16.73
N ALA A 127 12.01 -7.99 17.01
CA ALA A 127 12.25 -7.09 18.12
C ALA A 127 11.97 -5.63 17.72
N PRO A 128 11.40 -4.80 18.61
CA PRO A 128 11.36 -3.36 18.39
C PRO A 128 12.75 -2.80 18.08
N GLY A 129 12.85 -2.00 17.02
CA GLY A 129 14.11 -1.48 16.51
C GLY A 129 14.70 -2.26 15.35
N ASP A 130 14.29 -3.51 15.12
CA ASP A 130 14.71 -4.30 13.97
C ASP A 130 14.40 -3.56 12.66
N LEU A 131 15.26 -3.73 11.67
CA LEU A 131 15.08 -3.15 10.36
C LEU A 131 14.68 -4.25 9.37
N LEU A 132 13.60 -4.00 8.63
CA LEU A 132 13.06 -4.91 7.63
C LEU A 132 13.16 -4.27 6.25
N GLU A 133 13.46 -5.07 5.24
CA GLU A 133 13.19 -4.73 3.85
C GLU A 133 11.81 -5.27 3.50
N LEU A 134 10.91 -4.39 3.07
CA LEU A 134 9.57 -4.73 2.63
C LEU A 134 9.50 -4.58 1.12
N ARG A 135 8.98 -5.60 0.45
CA ARG A 135 8.63 -5.54 -0.97
C ARG A 135 7.12 -5.58 -1.06
N LEU A 136 6.54 -4.43 -1.39
CA LEU A 136 5.10 -4.19 -1.38
C LEU A 136 4.61 -4.04 -2.82
N VAL A 137 3.53 -4.72 -3.20
CA VAL A 137 2.80 -4.42 -4.44
C VAL A 137 1.42 -3.88 -4.11
N LEU A 138 1.17 -2.65 -4.54
CA LEU A 138 -0.13 -2.01 -4.45
C LEU A 138 -1.09 -2.64 -5.46
N MET A 139 -2.18 -3.23 -4.96
CA MET A 139 -3.17 -3.90 -5.79
C MET A 139 -3.96 -2.89 -6.64
N GLY A 140 -4.37 -3.30 -7.83
CA GLY A 140 -5.10 -2.46 -8.80
C GLY A 140 -4.20 -1.66 -9.73
N SER A 141 -3.15 -1.00 -9.22
CA SER A 141 -2.10 -0.39 -10.04
C SER A 141 -1.01 -1.38 -10.42
N PHE A 142 -0.80 -2.44 -9.63
CA PHE A 142 0.31 -3.39 -9.73
C PHE A 142 1.65 -2.68 -9.64
N THR A 143 1.78 -1.79 -8.67
CA THR A 143 2.99 -1.01 -8.47
C THR A 143 3.82 -1.61 -7.35
N GLY A 144 5.03 -2.09 -7.69
CA GLY A 144 6.02 -2.56 -6.72
C GLY A 144 6.75 -1.39 -6.07
N ILE A 145 6.88 -1.45 -4.74
CA ILE A 145 7.50 -0.44 -3.89
C ILE A 145 8.42 -1.14 -2.89
N LEU A 146 9.69 -0.73 -2.90
CA LEU A 146 10.71 -1.24 -2.00
C LEU A 146 10.90 -0.28 -0.82
N ILE A 147 10.80 -0.78 0.40
CA ILE A 147 10.81 0.04 1.62
C ILE A 147 11.77 -0.56 2.63
N LEU A 148 12.63 0.26 3.26
CA LEU A 148 13.24 -0.13 4.54
C LEU A 148 12.38 0.41 5.67
N ALA A 149 11.94 -0.46 6.56
CA ALA A 149 11.04 -0.11 7.66
C ALA A 149 11.60 -0.58 9.00
N ARG A 150 11.37 0.19 10.05
CA ARG A 150 11.78 -0.14 11.41
C ARG A 150 10.60 -0.70 12.17
N VAL A 151 10.80 -1.83 12.84
CA VAL A 151 9.82 -2.42 13.75
C VAL A 151 9.61 -1.48 14.94
N VAL A 152 8.36 -1.08 15.13
CA VAL A 152 7.92 -0.25 16.27
C VAL A 152 7.38 -1.15 17.37
N GLU A 153 6.60 -2.16 16.98
CA GLU A 153 5.86 -3.02 17.88
C GLU A 153 5.59 -4.35 17.19
N CYS A 154 5.71 -5.44 17.95
CA CYS A 154 5.41 -6.80 17.52
C CYS A 154 4.70 -7.52 18.67
N CYS A 155 3.44 -7.90 18.47
CA CYS A 155 2.60 -8.51 19.49
C CYS A 155 2.11 -9.87 19.02
N GLU A 156 2.28 -10.90 19.83
CA GLU A 156 1.75 -12.23 19.55
C GLU A 156 0.20 -12.21 19.52
N ILE A 157 -0.38 -12.88 18.53
CA ILE A 157 -1.82 -13.03 18.37
C ILE A 157 -2.22 -14.35 19.02
N THR A 158 -2.63 -14.29 20.28
CA THR A 158 -2.88 -15.45 21.15
C THR A 158 -4.10 -16.32 20.77
N GLN A 159 -4.70 -16.16 19.59
CA GLN A 159 -5.94 -16.84 19.17
C GLN A 159 -5.91 -17.35 17.73
N THR A 160 -4.78 -17.89 17.28
CA THR A 160 -4.67 -18.48 15.94
C THR A 160 -4.70 -20.00 16.00
N THR A 161 -5.56 -20.61 15.18
CA THR A 161 -5.61 -22.07 14.99
C THR A 161 -4.49 -22.60 14.09
N GLU A 162 -3.69 -21.71 13.48
CA GLU A 162 -2.71 -21.99 12.42
C GLU A 162 -1.26 -21.64 12.82
N GLY A 163 -0.91 -21.85 14.09
CA GLY A 163 0.43 -21.56 14.62
C GLY A 163 0.62 -20.09 15.03
N ASP A 164 1.80 -19.78 15.57
CA ASP A 164 2.09 -18.45 16.13
C ASP A 164 2.05 -17.38 15.03
N ARG A 165 1.28 -16.31 15.27
CA ARG A 165 1.17 -15.15 14.39
C ARG A 165 1.42 -13.88 15.18
N TYR A 166 1.95 -12.87 14.51
CA TYR A 166 2.35 -11.63 15.16
C TYR A 166 1.72 -10.43 14.45
N ALA A 167 1.09 -9.56 15.22
CA ALA A 167 0.67 -8.25 14.75
C ALA A 167 1.89 -7.33 14.76
N LEU A 168 2.40 -7.01 13.57
CA LEU A 168 3.59 -6.21 13.38
C LEU A 168 3.23 -4.78 12.96
N ARG A 169 3.88 -3.80 13.58
CA ARG A 169 3.78 -2.38 13.21
C ARG A 169 5.16 -1.84 12.89
N VAL A 170 5.28 -1.20 11.73
CA VAL A 170 6.54 -0.69 11.21
C VAL A 170 6.42 0.76 10.75
N ASP A 171 7.49 1.54 10.97
CA ASP A 171 7.64 2.88 10.43
C ASP A 171 8.59 2.85 9.23
N PHE A 172 8.21 3.52 8.14
CA PHE A 172 9.03 3.61 6.93
C PHE A 172 10.23 4.53 7.17
N THR A 173 11.43 3.98 7.03
CA THR A 173 12.70 4.70 7.23
C THR A 173 13.28 5.21 5.92
N HIS A 174 13.25 4.38 4.87
CA HIS A 174 13.77 4.73 3.55
C HIS A 174 12.82 4.25 2.46
N LEU A 175 12.59 5.14 1.50
CA LEU A 175 11.73 4.96 0.34
C LEU A 175 12.19 5.96 -0.72
N ARG A 176 12.12 5.61 -2.01
CA ARG A 176 12.41 6.57 -3.08
C ARG A 176 11.32 7.64 -3.12
N ASP A 177 11.66 8.88 -3.45
CA ASP A 177 10.67 9.97 -3.47
C ASP A 177 9.54 9.68 -4.47
N THR A 178 9.88 9.13 -5.63
CA THR A 178 8.91 8.64 -6.63
C THR A 178 7.93 7.64 -6.00
N ASP A 179 8.43 6.64 -5.28
CA ASP A 179 7.60 5.62 -4.65
C ASP A 179 6.71 6.20 -3.55
N ARG A 180 7.22 7.19 -2.81
CA ARG A 180 6.47 7.91 -1.78
C ARG A 180 5.26 8.62 -2.37
N ASP A 181 5.45 9.33 -3.48
CA ASP A 181 4.37 10.06 -4.15
C ASP A 181 3.31 9.11 -4.72
N ILE A 182 3.75 7.98 -5.29
CA ILE A 182 2.85 6.93 -5.75
C ILE A 182 2.05 6.30 -4.59
N LEU A 183 2.72 6.00 -3.47
CA LEU A 183 2.06 5.46 -2.28
C LEU A 183 1.00 6.45 -1.74
N ILE A 184 1.34 7.73 -1.62
CA ILE A 184 0.41 8.77 -1.17
C ILE A 184 -0.79 8.86 -2.11
N SER A 185 -0.53 8.91 -3.42
CA SER A 185 -1.58 8.98 -4.45
C SER A 185 -2.52 7.78 -4.38
N HIS A 186 -1.97 6.58 -4.15
CA HIS A 186 -2.75 5.36 -3.94
C HIS A 186 -3.63 5.47 -2.69
N ILE A 187 -3.07 5.91 -1.55
CA ILE A 187 -3.82 6.08 -0.30
C ILE A 187 -5.01 7.02 -0.48
N VAL A 188 -4.79 8.19 -1.11
CA VAL A 188 -5.84 9.18 -1.39
C VAL A 188 -6.93 8.62 -2.29
N ARG A 189 -6.55 7.86 -3.33
CA ARG A 189 -7.49 7.20 -4.23
C ARG A 189 -8.34 6.16 -3.50
N ARG A 190 -7.72 5.30 -2.70
CA ARG A 190 -8.40 4.27 -1.91
C ARG A 190 -9.36 4.87 -0.89
N GLN A 191 -8.95 5.95 -0.23
CA GLN A 191 -9.83 6.69 0.68
C GLN A 191 -11.08 7.18 -0.05
N SER A 192 -10.90 7.81 -1.23
CA SER A 192 -12.00 8.32 -2.03
C SER A 192 -12.95 7.20 -2.48
N ASP A 193 -12.40 6.04 -2.85
CA ASP A 193 -13.18 4.85 -3.22
C ASP A 193 -13.96 4.27 -2.03
N GLN A 194 -13.37 4.20 -0.84
CA GLN A 194 -14.04 3.74 0.38
C GLN A 194 -15.19 4.66 0.80
N LEU A 195 -14.98 5.98 0.74
CA LEU A 195 -16.02 6.97 1.05
C LEU A 195 -17.21 6.87 0.09
N ARG A 196 -16.94 6.68 -1.20
CA ARG A 196 -17.99 6.50 -2.22
C ARG A 196 -18.82 5.24 -1.94
N ARG A 197 -18.15 4.09 -1.75
CA ARG A 197 -18.84 2.82 -1.45
C ARG A 197 -19.67 2.88 -0.17
N ARG A 198 -19.19 3.60 0.84
CA ARG A 198 -19.94 3.77 2.09
C ARG A 198 -21.21 4.59 1.90
N ARG A 199 -21.21 5.59 1.02
CA ARG A 199 -22.41 6.36 0.69
C ARG A 199 -23.42 5.49 -0.07
N GLU A 200 -22.96 4.79 -1.10
CA GLU A 200 -23.79 3.85 -1.88
C GLU A 200 -24.44 2.80 -0.97
N ALA A 201 -23.69 2.20 -0.04
CA ALA A 201 -24.22 1.22 0.90
C ALA A 201 -25.23 1.78 1.92
N LEU A 202 -25.13 3.07 2.27
CA LEU A 202 -26.10 3.73 3.16
C LEU A 202 -27.40 4.02 2.39
N GLU A 203 -27.31 4.50 1.15
CA GLU A 203 -28.46 4.73 0.26
C GLU A 203 -29.23 3.42 -0.01
N GLU A 204 -28.51 2.32 -0.30
CA GLU A 204 -29.10 0.99 -0.49
C GLU A 204 -29.77 0.42 0.77
N ALA A 205 -29.26 0.78 1.96
CA ALA A 205 -29.83 0.35 3.24
C ALA A 205 -31.11 1.13 3.60
N GLU A 206 -31.18 2.42 3.24
CA GLU A 206 -32.37 3.26 3.44
C GLU A 206 -33.52 2.81 2.53
N ASP A 207 -33.25 2.49 1.26
CA ASP A 207 -34.25 1.97 0.31
C ASP A 207 -34.83 0.60 0.71
N GLN A 208 -34.04 -0.24 1.39
CA GLN A 208 -34.47 -1.57 1.88
C GLN A 208 -35.35 -1.49 3.13
N VAL A 209 -35.25 -0.42 3.92
CA VAL A 209 -36.09 -0.20 5.11
C VAL A 209 -37.47 0.34 4.73
N GLU A 210 -37.56 1.17 3.69
CA GLU A 210 -38.84 1.71 3.19
C GLU A 210 -39.70 0.69 2.40
N THR A 211 -39.10 -0.39 1.90
CA THR A 211 -39.79 -1.39 1.05
C THR A 211 -40.30 -2.63 1.79
N SER A 212 -40.15 -2.69 3.12
CA SER A 212 -40.62 -3.83 3.93
C SER A 212 -42.12 -3.71 4.24
N PRO A 213 -43.01 -4.58 3.72
CA PRO A 213 -44.45 -4.44 3.92
C PRO A 213 -44.82 -4.78 5.37
N GLU A 214 -45.60 -3.90 6.01
CA GLU A 214 -46.28 -4.21 7.27
C GLU A 214 -47.14 -5.47 7.07
N LEU A 215 -46.81 -6.53 7.81
CA LEU A 215 -47.63 -7.75 7.86
C LEU A 215 -48.98 -7.39 8.49
N PRO A 216 -50.12 -7.63 7.81
CA PRO A 216 -51.43 -7.39 8.42
C PRO A 216 -51.67 -8.44 9.51
N GLY A 217 -52.02 -7.94 10.71
CA GLY A 217 -52.47 -8.75 11.84
C GLY A 217 -53.91 -9.22 11.73
#